data_AF-A0A846A548-F1
#
_entry.id   AF-A0A846A548-F1
#
_cell.length_a   1.000
_cell.length_b   1.000
_cell.length_c   1.000
_cell.angle_alpha   90.00
_cell.angle_beta   90.00
_cell.angle_gamma   90.00
#
_symmetry.space_group_name_H-M   'P 1'
#
loop_
_entity.id
_entity.type
_entity.pdbx_description
1 polymer ?
#
loop_
_entity_poly.entity_id
_entity_poly.type
_entity_poly.pdbx_seq_one_letter_code
_entity_poly.pdbx_strand_id
1 'polypeptide(L)'
;MKVAYTQSWSRIFSPLFTSSAVESIDSGSTVKKSKKIKIYLDKSQKQMVNQWLGVSRYVFNKTVEILQDGSVKANWKRIKTEILNNLPEWCKAVPYQIKSIAIKDACTAIREAKKKYQKTGQVNRVRFRSRKNPVQSCYIPKSAVTAIGIYRTKLGELSFTES
;
A
#
# COMPACT_ATOMS: atom_id res chain seq x y z
N MET A 1 -35.15 -45.91 -6.12
CA MET A 1 -34.34 -46.56 -5.07
C MET A 1 -32.94 -46.82 -5.62
N LYS A 2 -31.93 -46.09 -5.13
CA LYS A 2 -30.50 -46.41 -5.30
C LYS A 2 -29.80 -46.01 -4.01
N VAL A 3 -29.13 -46.98 -3.43
CA VAL A 3 -28.43 -46.98 -2.14
C VAL A 3 -27.20 -46.08 -2.24
N ALA A 4 -27.01 -45.19 -1.27
CA ALA A 4 -25.76 -44.47 -1.05
C ALA A 4 -25.08 -45.06 0.18
N TYR A 5 -23.89 -45.64 -0.04
CA TYR A 5 -23.07 -46.25 0.99
C TYR A 5 -22.44 -45.18 1.89
N THR A 6 -22.61 -45.36 3.19
CA THR A 6 -21.86 -44.69 4.25
C THR A 6 -20.43 -45.22 4.28
N GLN A 7 -19.41 -44.36 4.23
CA GLN A 7 -18.09 -44.78 4.69
C GLN A 7 -17.35 -43.66 5.44
N SER A 8 -17.00 -44.05 6.65
CA SER A 8 -16.35 -43.34 7.75
C SER A 8 -14.96 -42.83 7.39
N TRP A 9 -14.64 -41.61 7.82
CA TRP A 9 -13.28 -41.07 7.81
C TRP A 9 -12.59 -41.48 9.10
N SER A 10 -11.70 -42.48 9.02
CA SER A 10 -10.78 -42.81 10.10
C SER A 10 -9.66 -41.76 10.16
N ARG A 11 -9.54 -41.15 11.34
CA ARG A 11 -8.47 -40.24 11.76
C ARG A 11 -7.21 -41.06 12.06
N ILE A 12 -6.11 -40.81 11.37
CA ILE A 12 -4.80 -41.36 11.72
C ILE A 12 -3.82 -40.19 11.91
N PHE A 13 -3.29 -40.12 13.13
CA PHE A 13 -2.27 -39.19 13.62
C PHE A 13 -0.89 -39.52 13.02
N SER A 14 -0.08 -38.49 12.73
CA SER A 14 1.39 -38.58 12.58
C SER A 14 2.05 -38.78 13.95
N PRO A 15 3.25 -39.38 14.06
CA PRO A 15 4.48 -38.59 13.87
C PRO A 15 5.67 -39.39 13.32
N LEU A 16 6.68 -38.69 12.80
CA LEU A 16 8.12 -38.88 13.10
C LEU A 16 8.92 -38.04 12.08
N PHE A 17 9.16 -36.78 12.46
CA PHE A 17 10.17 -35.94 11.83
C PHE A 17 11.53 -36.36 12.40
N THR A 18 12.44 -36.82 11.55
CA THR A 18 13.86 -36.93 11.88
C THR A 18 14.49 -35.55 11.76
N SER A 19 14.88 -34.96 12.89
CA SER A 19 15.65 -33.72 12.92
C SER A 19 17.12 -34.03 12.68
N SER A 20 17.67 -33.66 11.51
CA SER A 20 19.12 -33.51 11.36
C SER A 20 19.50 -32.09 11.79
N ALA A 21 20.25 -31.97 12.89
CA ALA A 21 20.88 -30.73 13.28
C ALA A 21 21.97 -30.39 12.26
N VAL A 22 21.69 -29.47 11.35
CA VAL A 22 22.72 -28.80 10.56
C VAL A 22 23.13 -27.56 11.35
N GLU A 23 24.29 -27.67 12.01
CA GLU A 23 25.06 -26.51 12.40
C GLU A 23 25.44 -25.73 11.13
N SER A 24 24.81 -24.58 10.94
CA SER A 24 25.25 -23.60 9.96
C SER A 24 25.51 -22.30 10.69
N ILE A 25 26.80 -21.99 10.85
CA ILE A 25 27.28 -20.66 11.20
C ILE A 25 26.79 -19.72 10.10
N ASP A 26 25.77 -18.90 10.39
CA ASP A 26 25.39 -17.77 9.55
C ASP A 26 25.51 -16.47 10.33
N SER A 27 26.61 -15.78 10.05
CA SER A 27 26.83 -14.34 10.13
C SER A 27 25.55 -13.55 10.43
N GLY A 28 25.46 -12.96 11.63
CA GLY A 28 24.28 -12.29 12.16
C GLY A 28 23.72 -11.17 11.28
N SER A 29 22.97 -11.54 10.25
CA SER A 29 21.99 -10.67 9.63
C SER A 29 20.87 -10.50 10.64
N THR A 30 20.85 -9.36 11.33
CA THR A 30 19.69 -9.00 12.16
C THR A 30 18.49 -8.90 11.24
N VAL A 31 17.68 -9.97 11.17
CA VAL A 31 16.43 -9.96 10.41
C VAL A 31 15.58 -8.83 10.97
N LYS A 32 15.50 -7.71 10.24
CA LYS A 32 14.66 -6.56 10.60
C LYS A 32 13.20 -6.98 10.49
N LYS A 33 12.66 -7.58 11.56
CA LYS A 33 11.25 -7.93 11.66
C LYS A 33 10.45 -6.64 11.79
N SER A 34 9.46 -6.47 10.91
CA SER A 34 8.49 -5.37 11.00
C SER A 34 7.24 -5.88 11.69
N LYS A 35 6.74 -5.15 12.70
CA LYS A 35 5.48 -5.48 13.39
C LYS A 35 4.30 -4.77 12.73
N LYS A 36 3.13 -5.38 12.78
CA LYS A 36 1.90 -4.76 12.27
C LYS A 36 1.27 -3.93 13.37
N ILE A 37 0.98 -2.66 13.09
CA ILE A 37 0.30 -1.78 14.04
C ILE A 37 -1.16 -1.64 13.63
N LYS A 38 -2.08 -1.94 14.55
CA LYS A 38 -3.51 -1.69 14.38
C LYS A 38 -3.85 -0.39 15.09
N ILE A 39 -4.41 0.56 14.34
CA ILE A 39 -4.81 1.88 14.85
C ILE A 39 -6.32 1.87 15.03
N TYR A 40 -6.79 2.35 16.17
CA TYR A 40 -8.20 2.55 16.44
C TYR A 40 -8.50 4.04 16.31
N LEU A 41 -9.50 4.36 15.49
CA LEU A 41 -9.86 5.73 15.12
C LEU A 41 -11.28 6.01 15.60
N ASP A 42 -11.51 7.21 16.11
CA ASP A 42 -12.87 7.72 16.30
C ASP A 42 -13.55 8.07 14.96
N LYS A 43 -14.81 8.52 15.01
CA LYS A 43 -15.59 8.86 13.81
C LYS A 43 -14.97 10.01 13.00
N SER A 44 -14.49 11.05 13.66
CA SER A 44 -13.90 12.24 13.04
C SER A 44 -12.52 11.95 12.43
N GLN A 45 -11.67 11.23 13.16
CA GLN A 45 -10.37 10.75 12.71
C GLN A 45 -10.52 9.81 11.51
N LYS A 46 -11.50 8.90 11.55
CA LYS A 46 -11.80 8.00 10.44
C LYS A 46 -12.24 8.77 9.20
N GLN A 47 -13.06 9.81 9.33
CA GLN A 47 -13.43 10.67 8.21
C GLN A 47 -12.21 11.35 7.59
N MET A 48 -11.29 11.86 8.41
CA MET A 48 -10.05 12.49 7.95
C MET A 48 -9.13 11.51 7.23
N VAL A 49 -8.90 10.32 7.79
CA VAL A 49 -8.09 9.27 7.15
C VAL A 49 -8.72 8.80 5.84
N ASN A 50 -10.06 8.67 5.78
CA ASN A 50 -10.76 8.35 4.54
C ASN A 50 -10.59 9.45 3.47
N GLN A 51 -10.58 10.72 3.87
CA GLN A 51 -10.28 11.83 2.97
C GLN A 51 -8.84 11.73 2.44
N TRP A 52 -7.87 11.39 3.28
CA TRP A 52 -6.47 11.22 2.86
C TRP A 52 -6.31 10.07 1.87
N LEU A 53 -6.93 8.93 2.13
CA LEU A 53 -6.98 7.79 1.20
C LEU A 53 -7.66 8.17 -0.12
N GLY A 54 -8.75 8.94 -0.04
CA GLY A 54 -9.48 9.47 -1.19
C GLY A 54 -8.62 10.36 -2.07
N VAL A 55 -7.96 11.36 -1.48
CA VAL A 55 -7.05 12.28 -2.18
C VAL A 55 -5.86 11.53 -2.77
N SER A 56 -5.21 10.65 -1.99
CA SER A 56 -4.09 9.82 -2.48
C SER A 56 -4.49 9.05 -3.75
N ARG A 57 -5.65 8.39 -3.72
CA ARG A 57 -6.20 7.64 -4.85
C ARG A 57 -6.53 8.54 -6.05
N TYR A 58 -7.18 9.67 -5.80
CA TYR A 58 -7.52 10.64 -6.86
C TYR A 58 -6.27 11.14 -7.57
N VAL A 59 -5.29 11.61 -6.81
CA VAL A 59 -4.02 12.14 -7.34
C VAL A 59 -3.25 11.06 -8.10
N PHE A 60 -3.20 9.83 -7.58
CA PHE A 60 -2.57 8.72 -8.27
C PHE A 60 -3.25 8.45 -9.63
N ASN A 61 -4.58 8.30 -9.65
CA ASN A 61 -5.32 8.00 -10.88
C ASN A 61 -5.18 9.12 -11.91
N LYS A 62 -5.29 10.39 -11.48
CA LYS A 62 -5.10 11.56 -12.35
C LYS A 62 -3.70 11.60 -12.95
N THR A 63 -2.68 11.26 -12.15
CA THR A 63 -1.29 11.17 -12.65
C THR A 63 -1.13 10.04 -13.66
N VAL A 64 -1.77 8.88 -13.42
CA VAL A 64 -1.72 7.75 -14.36
C VAL A 64 -2.42 8.10 -15.67
N GLU A 65 -3.57 8.78 -15.62
CA GLU A 65 -4.30 9.25 -16.80
C GLU A 65 -3.40 10.14 -17.69
N ILE A 66 -2.84 11.21 -17.12
CA ILE A 66 -1.94 12.15 -17.83
C ILE A 66 -0.73 11.42 -18.46
N LEU A 67 -0.20 10.42 -17.77
CA LEU A 67 0.98 9.68 -18.22
C LEU A 67 0.67 8.55 -19.21
N GLN A 68 -0.58 8.09 -19.28
CA GLN A 68 -1.04 7.10 -20.26
C GLN A 68 -1.20 7.74 -21.64
N ASP A 69 -1.56 9.02 -21.70
CA ASP A 69 -1.71 9.77 -22.96
C ASP A 69 -0.41 9.89 -23.76
N GLY A 70 0.74 9.56 -23.15
CA GLY A 70 2.03 9.42 -23.84
C GLY A 70 2.70 10.74 -24.25
N SER A 71 1.98 11.85 -24.18
CA SER A 71 2.46 13.21 -24.46
C SER A 71 3.52 13.68 -23.45
N VAL A 72 3.41 13.25 -22.19
CA VAL A 72 4.27 13.69 -21.09
C VAL A 72 5.26 12.59 -20.68
N LYS A 73 6.56 12.88 -20.73
CA LYS A 73 7.58 12.00 -20.15
C LYS A 73 7.42 11.95 -18.64
N ALA A 74 7.49 10.75 -18.05
CA ALA A 74 7.40 10.51 -16.61
C ALA A 74 8.61 11.08 -15.82
N ASN A 75 8.70 12.41 -15.74
CA ASN A 75 9.63 13.14 -14.90
C ASN A 75 8.89 13.68 -13.68
N TRP A 76 9.09 13.02 -12.54
CA TRP A 76 8.33 13.30 -11.33
C TRP A 76 8.45 14.76 -10.87
N LYS A 77 9.62 15.41 -11.00
CA LYS A 77 9.81 16.79 -10.51
C LYS A 77 8.96 17.79 -11.30
N ARG A 78 8.88 17.63 -12.63
CA ARG A 78 8.12 18.53 -13.50
C ARG A 78 6.63 18.33 -13.32
N ILE A 79 6.18 17.08 -13.42
CA ILE A 79 4.77 16.70 -13.31
C ILE A 79 4.20 17.04 -11.93
N LYS A 80 5.00 16.89 -10.88
CA LYS A 80 4.55 17.15 -9.51
C LYS A 80 4.03 18.57 -9.33
N THR A 81 4.76 19.58 -9.80
CA THR A 81 4.33 20.97 -9.64
C THR A 81 3.06 21.26 -10.42
N GLU A 82 2.99 20.79 -11.67
CA GLU A 82 1.83 20.96 -12.54
C GLU A 82 0.58 20.29 -11.97
N ILE A 83 0.66 19.02 -11.57
CA ILE A 83 -0.48 18.31 -10.99
C ILE A 83 -0.91 18.96 -9.68
N LEU A 84 0.03 19.32 -8.80
CA LEU A 84 -0.30 19.92 -7.50
C LEU A 84 -1.01 21.27 -7.64
N ASN A 85 -0.65 22.08 -8.64
CA ASN A 85 -1.30 23.37 -8.90
C ASN A 85 -2.71 23.20 -9.47
N ASN A 86 -2.94 22.13 -10.24
CA ASN A 86 -4.24 21.81 -10.84
C ASN A 86 -5.15 20.98 -9.92
N LEU A 87 -4.79 20.81 -8.64
CA LEU A 87 -5.65 20.07 -7.71
C LEU A 87 -6.84 20.90 -7.26
N PRO A 88 -8.03 20.28 -7.14
CA PRO A 88 -9.22 20.96 -6.66
C PRO A 88 -9.09 21.37 -5.18
N GLU A 89 -9.86 22.37 -4.77
CA GLU A 89 -9.77 23.02 -3.45
C GLU A 89 -9.84 22.05 -2.27
N TRP A 90 -10.72 21.04 -2.35
CA TRP A 90 -10.91 20.04 -1.30
C TRP A 90 -9.65 19.18 -1.04
N CYS A 91 -8.68 19.15 -1.97
CA CYS A 91 -7.38 18.49 -1.76
C CYS A 91 -6.44 19.29 -0.85
N LYS A 92 -6.69 20.59 -0.60
CA LYS A 92 -5.79 21.44 0.19
C LYS A 92 -5.74 21.04 1.67
N ALA A 93 -6.83 20.51 2.21
CA ALA A 93 -6.91 20.02 3.59
C ALA A 93 -5.98 18.83 3.88
N VAL A 94 -5.61 18.06 2.84
CA VAL A 94 -4.78 16.86 2.98
C VAL A 94 -3.29 17.23 2.95
N PRO A 95 -2.45 16.63 3.83
CA PRO A 95 -1.02 16.90 3.88
C PRO A 95 -0.33 16.78 2.51
N TYR A 96 0.55 17.74 2.22
CA TYR A 96 1.32 17.82 0.97
C TYR A 96 2.07 16.52 0.64
N GLN A 97 2.67 15.88 1.65
CA GLN A 97 3.45 14.66 1.49
C GLN A 97 2.60 13.52 0.89
N ILE A 98 1.36 13.35 1.35
CA ILE A 98 0.44 12.33 0.83
C ILE A 98 0.20 12.53 -0.66
N LYS A 99 -0.08 13.78 -1.07
CA LYS A 99 -0.32 14.14 -2.48
C LYS A 99 0.93 13.91 -3.33
N SER A 100 2.07 14.45 -2.89
CA SER A 100 3.31 14.38 -3.67
C SER A 100 3.87 12.96 -3.82
N ILE A 101 3.71 12.10 -2.81
CA ILE A 101 4.13 10.71 -2.91
C ILE A 101 3.17 9.91 -3.80
N ALA A 102 1.86 10.20 -3.80
CA ALA A 102 0.93 9.57 -4.74
C ALA A 102 1.34 9.81 -6.21
N ILE A 103 1.81 11.02 -6.53
CA ILE A 103 2.35 11.36 -7.87
C ILE A 103 3.62 10.54 -8.16
N LYS A 104 4.53 10.47 -7.18
CA LYS A 104 5.78 9.71 -7.31
C LYS A 104 5.52 8.21 -7.51
N ASP A 105 4.58 7.64 -6.76
CA ASP A 105 4.16 6.24 -6.89
C ASP A 105 3.62 5.96 -8.30
N ALA A 106 2.76 6.84 -8.84
CA ALA A 106 2.23 6.69 -10.19
C ALA A 106 3.33 6.73 -11.25
N CYS A 107 4.25 7.69 -11.15
CA CYS A 107 5.42 7.78 -12.05
C CYS A 107 6.30 6.52 -11.97
N THR A 108 6.51 6.01 -10.76
CA THR A 108 7.34 4.81 -10.51
C THR A 108 6.68 3.58 -11.11
N ALA A 109 5.38 3.38 -10.88
CA ALA A 109 4.62 2.26 -11.45
C ALA A 109 4.68 2.24 -12.98
N ILE A 110 4.56 3.40 -13.62
CA ILE A 110 4.65 3.51 -15.09
C ILE A 110 6.06 3.23 -15.59
N ARG A 111 7.08 3.75 -14.89
CA ARG A 111 8.48 3.47 -15.21
C ARG A 111 8.79 1.97 -15.11
N GLU A 112 8.31 1.32 -14.06
CA GLU A 112 8.48 -0.13 -13.86
C GLU A 112 7.72 -0.94 -14.92
N ALA A 113 6.50 -0.54 -15.27
CA ALA A 113 5.76 -1.13 -16.37
C ALA A 113 6.52 -1.06 -17.70
N LYS A 114 7.08 0.11 -18.03
CA LYS A 114 7.93 0.31 -19.23
C LYS A 114 9.20 -0.55 -19.17
N LYS A 115 9.86 -0.61 -18.02
CA LYS A 115 11.06 -1.45 -17.82
C LYS A 115 10.73 -2.94 -17.94
N LYS A 116 9.57 -3.39 -17.46
CA LYS A 116 9.11 -4.78 -17.59
C LYS A 116 8.80 -5.12 -19.05
N TYR A 117 8.16 -4.21 -19.78
CA TYR A 117 7.93 -4.38 -21.22
C TYR A 117 9.24 -4.56 -21.99
N GLN A 118 10.26 -3.74 -21.72
CA GLN A 118 11.58 -3.87 -22.35
C GLN A 118 12.26 -5.23 -22.07
N LYS A 119 12.00 -5.85 -20.92
CA LYS A 119 12.60 -7.13 -20.53
C LYS A 119 11.84 -8.35 -21.03
N THR A 120 10.50 -8.31 -20.99
CA THR A 120 9.64 -9.49 -21.19
C THR A 120 8.83 -9.40 -22.49
N GLY A 121 8.77 -8.23 -23.13
CA GLY A 121 7.89 -7.97 -24.29
C GLY A 121 6.39 -7.91 -23.96
N GLN A 122 6.01 -8.22 -22.73
CA GLN A 122 4.62 -8.24 -22.28
C GLN A 122 4.15 -6.86 -21.82
N VAL A 123 3.03 -6.39 -22.37
CA VAL A 123 2.42 -5.11 -22.00
C VAL A 123 1.83 -5.21 -20.60
N ASN A 124 2.43 -4.49 -19.64
CA ASN A 124 1.90 -4.34 -18.30
C ASN A 124 1.29 -2.95 -18.13
N ARG A 125 -0.04 -2.83 -18.17
CA ARG A 125 -0.72 -1.52 -17.98
C ARG A 125 -0.90 -1.22 -16.49
N VAL A 126 -0.49 -0.02 -16.08
CA VAL A 126 -0.74 0.47 -14.71
C VAL A 126 -2.23 0.72 -14.55
N ARG A 127 -2.85 0.03 -13.59
CA ARG A 127 -4.28 0.13 -13.30
C ARG A 127 -4.56 1.29 -12.34
N PHE A 128 -5.74 1.89 -12.47
CA PHE A 128 -6.24 2.85 -11.49
C PHE A 128 -6.52 2.17 -10.14
N ARG A 129 -6.31 2.91 -9.06
CA ARG A 129 -6.69 2.52 -7.70
C ARG A 129 -8.21 2.68 -7.54
N SER A 130 -8.89 1.61 -7.13
CA SER A 130 -10.34 1.59 -6.92
C SER A 130 -10.73 1.87 -5.47
N ARG A 131 -11.90 2.49 -5.25
CA ARG A 131 -12.50 2.63 -3.90
C ARG A 131 -12.92 1.27 -3.34
N LYS A 132 -13.34 0.35 -4.20
CA LYS A 132 -13.88 -0.96 -3.81
C LYS A 132 -12.79 -1.96 -3.44
N ASN A 133 -11.51 -1.60 -3.61
CA ASN A 133 -10.41 -2.48 -3.20
C ASN A 133 -10.44 -2.66 -1.67
N PRO A 134 -10.39 -3.90 -1.16
CA PRO A 134 -10.42 -4.17 0.28
C PRO A 134 -9.20 -3.62 1.00
N VAL A 135 -8.08 -3.50 0.29
CA VAL A 135 -6.84 -2.92 0.79
C VAL A 135 -6.61 -1.58 0.10
N GLN A 136 -6.48 -0.53 0.92
CA GLN A 136 -6.12 0.82 0.49
C GLN A 136 -4.89 1.29 1.26
N SER A 137 -4.10 2.14 0.63
CA SER A 137 -2.89 2.67 1.24
C SER A 137 -2.67 4.13 0.86
N CYS A 138 -2.08 4.87 1.80
CA CYS A 138 -1.51 6.19 1.56
C CYS A 138 -0.17 6.30 2.30
N TYR A 139 0.68 7.20 1.83
CA TYR A 139 1.98 7.41 2.42
C TYR A 139 1.87 8.26 3.69
N ILE A 140 2.45 7.78 4.78
CA ILE A 140 2.62 8.56 6.02
C ILE A 140 4.11 8.77 6.24
N PRO A 141 4.60 10.03 6.29
CA PRO A 141 6.01 10.28 6.54
C PRO A 141 6.38 9.88 7.97
N LYS A 142 7.59 9.32 8.15
CA LYS A 142 8.10 8.93 9.47
C LYS A 142 8.10 10.10 10.47
N SER A 143 8.37 11.32 10.00
CA SER A 143 8.34 12.53 10.83
C SER A 143 6.95 12.88 11.38
N ALA A 144 5.88 12.36 10.77
CA ALA A 144 4.53 12.53 11.29
C ALA A 144 4.13 11.42 12.27
N VAL A 145 4.94 10.36 12.42
CA VAL A 145 4.67 9.27 13.35
C VAL A 145 5.40 9.57 14.67
N THR A 146 4.63 9.69 15.74
CA THR A 146 5.12 9.95 17.10
C THR A 146 4.53 8.91 18.04
N ALA A 147 5.06 8.82 19.28
CA ALA A 147 4.52 7.90 20.30
C ALA A 147 3.03 8.13 20.60
N ILE A 148 2.55 9.37 20.42
CA ILE A 148 1.15 9.77 20.66
C ILE A 148 0.24 9.40 19.48
N GLY A 149 0.81 9.22 18.28
CA GLY A 149 0.03 8.92 17.08
C GLY A 149 0.63 9.49 15.79
N ILE A 150 -0.19 9.46 14.75
CA ILE A 150 0.14 9.91 13.40
C ILE A 150 -0.44 11.31 13.20
N TYR A 151 0.38 12.26 12.74
CA TYR A 151 -0.02 13.67 12.55
C TYR A 151 -0.77 14.21 13.77
N ARG A 152 -0.13 14.23 14.94
CA ARG A 152 -0.73 14.67 16.22
C ARG A 152 -1.51 15.99 16.12
N THR A 153 -1.02 16.95 15.34
CA THR A 153 -1.68 18.26 15.14
C THR A 153 -2.96 18.21 14.30
N LYS A 154 -3.23 17.11 13.61
CA LYS A 154 -4.40 16.91 12.74
C LYS A 154 -5.34 15.84 13.29
N LEU A 155 -4.81 14.66 13.63
CA LEU A 155 -5.60 13.54 14.14
C LEU A 155 -5.72 13.52 15.67
N GLY A 156 -4.92 14.31 16.39
CA GLY A 156 -4.87 14.25 17.84
C GLY A 156 -4.14 13.00 18.35
N GLU A 157 -4.57 12.52 19.50
CA GLU A 157 -4.04 11.30 20.14
C GLU A 157 -4.72 10.05 19.57
N LEU A 158 -3.94 9.00 19.35
CA LEU A 158 -4.40 7.74 18.76
C LEU A 158 -4.08 6.57 19.68
N SER A 159 -5.08 5.70 19.87
CA SER A 159 -4.86 4.38 20.46
C SER A 159 -4.42 3.37 19.39
N PHE A 160 -3.38 2.58 19.69
CA PHE A 160 -2.88 1.55 18.78
C PHE A 160 -2.42 0.31 19.53
N THR A 161 -2.40 -0.83 18.85
CA THR A 161 -1.88 -2.10 19.36
C THR A 161 -0.92 -2.72 18.34
N GLU A 162 0.20 -3.26 18.82
CA GLU A 162 1.14 -4.03 18.00
C GLU A 162 0.69 -5.49 17.90
N SER A 163 0.94 -6.12 16.75
CA SER A 163 0.71 -7.55 16.48
C SER A 163 1.87 -8.14 15.68
#